data_AF-Q6LK10-F1
#
_entry.id   AF-Q6LK10-F1
#
_cell.length_a   1.000
_cell.length_b   1.000
_cell.length_c   1.000
_cell.angle_alpha   90.00
_cell.angle_beta   90.00
_cell.angle_gamma   90.00
#
_symmetry.space_group_name_H-M   'P 1'
#
loop_
_entity.id
_entity.type
_entity.pdbx_description
1 polymer ?
#
loop_
_entity_poly.entity_id
_entity_poly.type
_entity_poly.pdbx_seq_one_letter_code
_entity_poly.pdbx_strand_id
1 'polypeptide(L)'
;MFRKTVVGSFLYVKSYKEALFRATILPITLSLVLEFAFSYINSQPLHYLNNVFLTVLNAIVAINVHKIVLHGVDSVPKWGRFKFGKVELWFIGHYVCLTAAFIAITFMTRFLDLAVILIIVAFGVIACRLSLVFPAIAIGKGIGIYTD
;
A
#
# COMPACT_ATOMS: atom_id res chain seq x y z
N MET A 1 -24.18 -15.59 -3.04
CA MET A 1 -23.58 -14.34 -2.55
C MET A 1 -22.18 -14.13 -3.13
N PHE A 2 -21.26 -15.08 -2.94
CA PHE A 2 -19.88 -15.05 -3.48
C PHE A 2 -19.78 -14.69 -4.97
N ARG A 3 -20.51 -15.39 -5.86
CA ARG A 3 -20.50 -15.10 -7.32
C ARG A 3 -20.89 -13.65 -7.65
N LYS A 4 -21.89 -13.09 -6.94
CA LYS A 4 -22.34 -11.70 -7.17
C LYS A 4 -21.29 -10.70 -6.67
N THR A 5 -20.65 -10.99 -5.55
CA THR A 5 -19.54 -10.17 -5.02
C THR A 5 -18.35 -10.18 -5.97
N VAL A 6 -17.90 -11.35 -6.41
CA VAL A 6 -16.76 -11.50 -7.32
C VAL A 6 -17.03 -10.80 -8.65
N VAL A 7 -18.18 -11.10 -9.29
CA VAL A 7 -18.55 -10.47 -10.57
C VAL A 7 -18.73 -8.95 -10.42
N GLY A 8 -19.30 -8.50 -9.30
CA GLY A 8 -19.44 -7.08 -8.97
C GLY A 8 -18.09 -6.38 -8.83
N SER A 9 -17.13 -6.98 -8.12
CA SER A 9 -15.77 -6.43 -7.98
C SER A 9 -15.05 -6.32 -9.33
N PHE A 10 -15.14 -7.34 -10.19
CA PHE A 10 -14.53 -7.30 -11.53
C PHE A 10 -15.19 -6.26 -12.45
N LEU A 11 -16.52 -6.12 -12.42
CA LEU A 11 -17.23 -5.07 -13.15
C LEU A 11 -16.83 -3.68 -12.65
N TYR A 12 -16.70 -3.50 -11.34
CA TYR A 12 -16.25 -2.25 -10.74
C TYR A 12 -14.85 -1.88 -11.21
N VAL A 13 -13.88 -2.81 -11.13
CA VAL A 13 -12.51 -2.60 -11.65
C VAL A 13 -12.51 -2.23 -13.13
N LYS A 14 -13.37 -2.85 -13.95
CA LYS A 14 -13.50 -2.51 -15.37
C LYS A 14 -13.98 -1.07 -15.59
N SER A 15 -14.91 -0.59 -14.77
CA SER A 15 -15.45 0.78 -14.86
C SER A 15 -14.42 1.85 -14.46
N TYR A 16 -13.53 1.55 -13.51
CA TYR A 16 -12.53 2.51 -13.01
C TYR A 16 -11.12 2.33 -13.61
N LYS A 17 -10.95 1.41 -14.58
CA LYS A 17 -9.63 1.04 -15.14
C LYS A 17 -8.79 2.25 -15.58
N GLU A 18 -9.42 3.25 -16.19
CA GLU A 18 -8.74 4.39 -16.78
C GLU A 18 -8.27 5.38 -15.70
N ALA A 19 -9.09 5.58 -14.67
CA ALA A 19 -8.75 6.39 -13.51
C ALA A 19 -7.63 5.75 -12.70
N LEU A 20 -7.73 4.44 -12.48
CA LEU A 20 -6.71 3.66 -11.78
C LEU A 20 -5.37 3.75 -12.53
N PHE A 21 -5.38 3.51 -13.84
CA PHE A 21 -4.18 3.58 -14.68
C PHE A 21 -3.55 4.97 -14.63
N ARG A 22 -4.33 6.05 -14.76
CA ARG A 22 -3.80 7.42 -14.68
C ARG A 22 -3.18 7.74 -13.31
N ALA A 23 -3.75 7.23 -12.22
CA ALA A 23 -3.25 7.49 -10.86
C ALA A 23 -2.02 6.64 -10.49
N THR A 24 -1.88 5.44 -11.06
CA THR A 24 -0.79 4.50 -10.73
C THR A 24 0.36 4.52 -11.73
N ILE A 25 0.16 5.01 -12.96
CA ILE A 25 1.21 4.99 -13.98
C ILE A 25 2.45 5.78 -13.57
N LEU A 26 2.30 6.94 -12.93
CA LEU A 26 3.43 7.77 -12.50
C LEU A 26 4.22 7.11 -11.35
N PRO A 27 3.57 6.62 -10.26
CA PRO A 27 4.27 5.84 -9.24
C PRO A 27 4.96 4.58 -9.80
N ILE A 28 4.29 3.82 -10.67
CA ILE A 28 4.82 2.55 -11.21
C ILE A 28 6.01 2.80 -12.13
N THR A 29 5.92 3.78 -13.03
CA THR A 29 7.03 4.16 -13.91
C THR A 29 8.22 4.65 -13.10
N LEU A 30 7.99 5.46 -12.07
CA LEU A 30 9.06 5.90 -11.18
C LEU A 30 9.70 4.73 -10.41
N SER A 31 8.90 3.79 -9.88
CA SER A 31 9.41 2.58 -9.23
C SER A 31 10.28 1.73 -10.17
N LEU A 32 9.85 1.55 -11.42
CA LEU A 32 10.63 0.80 -12.42
C LEU A 32 11.96 1.49 -12.73
N VAL A 33 11.97 2.82 -12.90
CA VAL A 33 13.21 3.58 -13.12
C VAL A 33 14.15 3.46 -11.93
N LEU A 34 13.62 3.53 -10.71
CA LEU A 34 14.40 3.34 -9.47
C LEU A 34 14.99 1.92 -9.41
N GLU A 35 14.21 0.88 -9.65
CA GLU A 35 14.72 -0.50 -9.67
C GLU A 35 15.84 -0.68 -10.70
N PHE A 36 15.66 -0.18 -11.93
CA PHE A 36 16.69 -0.25 -12.96
C PHE A 36 17.94 0.56 -12.60
N ALA A 37 17.78 1.78 -12.08
CA ALA A 37 18.91 2.64 -11.73
C ALA A 37 19.75 2.05 -10.58
N PHE A 38 19.09 1.46 -9.57
CA PHE A 38 19.75 0.88 -8.41
C PHE A 38 20.19 -0.58 -8.62
N SER A 39 19.67 -1.29 -9.62
CA SER A 39 20.08 -2.67 -9.92
C SER A 39 21.57 -2.80 -10.30
N TYR A 40 22.18 -1.74 -10.83
CA TYR A 40 23.60 -1.73 -11.19
C TYR A 40 24.52 -1.30 -10.03
N ILE A 41 23.96 -0.84 -8.92
CA ILE A 41 24.70 -0.30 -7.79
C ILE A 41 24.87 -1.38 -6.73
N ASN A 42 26.07 -1.92 -6.60
CA ASN A 42 26.38 -3.00 -5.66
C ASN A 42 26.82 -2.45 -4.28
N SER A 43 26.04 -1.53 -3.70
CA SER A 43 26.30 -1.03 -2.34
C SER A 43 25.10 -1.24 -1.43
N GLN A 44 25.36 -1.87 -0.28
CA GLN A 44 24.35 -2.19 0.75
C GLN A 44 23.54 -0.97 1.21
N PRO A 45 24.15 0.21 1.47
CA PRO A 45 23.38 1.39 1.92
C PRO A 45 22.40 1.91 0.88
N LEU A 46 22.78 1.92 -0.41
CA LEU A 46 21.91 2.39 -1.49
C LEU A 46 20.75 1.40 -1.72
N HIS A 47 20.96 0.11 -1.47
CA HIS A 47 19.89 -0.88 -1.51
C HIS A 47 18.81 -0.66 -0.44
N TYR A 48 19.20 -0.36 0.80
CA TYR A 48 18.23 -0.01 1.85
C TYR A 48 17.46 1.27 1.53
N LEU A 49 18.15 2.27 1.01
CA LEU A 49 17.53 3.53 0.60
C LEU A 49 16.52 3.31 -0.54
N ASN A 50 16.86 2.51 -1.55
CA ASN A 50 15.93 2.12 -2.62
C ASN A 50 14.67 1.43 -2.07
N ASN A 51 14.82 0.50 -1.12
CA ASN A 51 13.68 -0.16 -0.48
C ASN A 51 12.73 0.83 0.23
N VAL A 52 13.27 1.86 0.88
CA VAL A 52 12.43 2.91 1.50
C VAL A 52 11.65 3.69 0.44
N PHE A 53 12.29 4.10 -0.65
CA PHE A 53 11.61 4.81 -1.75
C PHE A 53 10.51 3.95 -2.40
N LEU A 54 10.79 2.67 -2.68
CA LEU A 54 9.81 1.74 -3.23
C LEU A 54 8.64 1.51 -2.27
N THR A 55 8.91 1.41 -0.97
CA THR A 55 7.89 1.28 0.08
C THR A 55 6.95 2.50 0.07
N VAL A 56 7.51 3.71 -0.04
CA VAL A 56 6.71 4.94 -0.13
C VAL A 56 5.88 4.99 -1.42
N LEU A 57 6.46 4.65 -2.57
CA LEU A 57 5.73 4.62 -3.85
C LEU A 57 4.60 3.59 -3.84
N ASN A 58 4.85 2.40 -3.28
CA ASN A 58 3.82 1.37 -3.10
C ASN A 58 2.70 1.84 -2.16
N ALA A 59 3.04 2.54 -1.08
CA ALA A 59 2.04 3.14 -0.18
C ALA A 59 1.19 4.19 -0.93
N ILE A 60 1.80 5.04 -1.75
CA ILE A 60 1.08 6.04 -2.57
C ILE A 60 0.13 5.35 -3.56
N VAL A 61 0.58 4.31 -4.25
CA VAL A 61 -0.28 3.50 -5.13
C VAL A 61 -1.46 2.93 -4.35
N ALA A 62 -1.19 2.33 -3.18
CA ALA A 62 -2.23 1.77 -2.34
C ALA A 62 -3.26 2.83 -1.92
N ILE A 63 -2.83 4.00 -1.46
CA ILE A 63 -3.73 5.10 -1.05
C ILE A 63 -4.61 5.54 -2.23
N ASN A 64 -4.03 5.74 -3.41
CA ASN A 64 -4.78 6.16 -4.59
C ASN A 64 -5.82 5.13 -5.03
N VAL A 65 -5.43 3.85 -5.04
CA VAL A 65 -6.36 2.76 -5.37
C VAL A 65 -7.52 2.76 -4.37
N HIS A 66 -7.26 2.87 -3.07
CA HIS A 66 -8.32 2.92 -2.07
C HIS A 66 -9.21 4.17 -2.22
N LYS A 67 -8.64 5.35 -2.50
CA LYS A 67 -9.43 6.58 -2.72
C LYS A 67 -10.34 6.48 -3.95
N ILE A 68 -9.83 5.97 -5.09
CA ILE A 68 -10.62 5.81 -6.32
C ILE A 68 -11.74 4.80 -6.11
N VAL A 69 -11.44 3.67 -5.46
CA VAL A 69 -12.41 2.61 -5.22
C VAL A 69 -13.53 3.06 -4.26
N LEU A 70 -13.23 3.95 -3.31
CA LEU A 70 -14.18 4.31 -2.25
C LEU A 70 -14.92 5.63 -2.47
N HIS A 71 -14.27 6.66 -3.05
CA HIS A 71 -14.89 7.97 -3.30
C HIS A 71 -15.14 8.26 -4.80
N GLY A 72 -14.65 7.41 -5.70
CA GLY A 72 -14.83 7.56 -7.14
C GLY A 72 -13.72 8.37 -7.83
N VAL A 73 -13.94 8.63 -9.12
CA VAL A 73 -12.91 9.12 -10.07
C VAL A 73 -12.40 10.53 -9.74
N ASP A 74 -13.24 11.38 -9.16
CA ASP A 74 -12.93 12.79 -8.90
C ASP A 74 -12.12 13.03 -7.61
N SER A 75 -11.92 11.98 -6.82
CA SER A 75 -11.26 12.06 -5.51
C SER A 75 -9.74 11.99 -5.58
N VAL A 76 -9.21 11.76 -6.79
CA VAL A 76 -7.77 11.75 -7.05
C VAL A 76 -7.44 12.87 -8.04
N PRO A 77 -6.42 13.69 -7.76
CA PRO A 77 -6.03 14.77 -8.64
C PRO A 77 -5.73 14.25 -10.04
N LYS A 78 -6.36 14.86 -11.06
CA LYS A 78 -6.38 14.33 -12.42
C LYS A 78 -4.98 14.15 -13.04
N TRP A 79 -3.96 14.86 -12.56
CA TRP A 79 -2.55 14.68 -12.92
C TRP A 79 -1.63 15.26 -11.83
N GLY A 80 -0.67 14.48 -11.33
CA GLY A 80 0.58 14.96 -10.68
C GLY A 80 0.50 15.78 -9.38
N ARG A 81 -0.68 16.18 -8.89
CA ARG A 81 -0.82 16.98 -7.67
C ARG A 81 -1.04 16.11 -6.43
N PHE A 82 -0.02 15.37 -6.03
CA PHE A 82 0.03 14.74 -4.71
C PHE A 82 0.18 15.82 -3.64
N LYS A 83 -0.91 16.13 -2.91
CA LYS A 83 -0.83 16.97 -1.72
C LYS A 83 -0.57 16.08 -0.52
N PHE A 84 0.70 16.05 -0.05
CA PHE A 84 1.10 15.42 1.21
C PHE A 84 0.22 15.87 2.37
N GLY A 85 -0.82 15.09 2.65
CA GLY A 85 -1.81 15.38 3.67
C GLY A 85 -1.56 14.60 4.95
N LYS A 86 -2.21 15.01 6.05
CA LYS A 86 -2.21 14.26 7.33
C LYS A 86 -2.63 12.79 7.14
N VAL A 87 -3.51 12.53 6.17
CA VAL A 87 -3.97 11.19 5.79
C VAL A 87 -2.83 10.31 5.26
N GLU A 88 -2.01 10.85 4.35
CA GLU A 88 -0.93 10.11 3.71
C GLU A 88 0.20 9.82 4.71
N LEU A 89 0.49 10.78 5.59
CA LEU A 89 1.50 10.58 6.64
C LEU A 89 1.09 9.50 7.65
N TRP A 90 -0.20 9.45 8.01
CA TRP A 90 -0.73 8.42 8.92
C TRP A 90 -0.76 7.03 8.28
N PHE A 91 -1.08 6.98 6.98
CA PHE A 91 -1.04 5.74 6.19
C PHE A 91 0.39 5.22 6.06
N ILE A 92 1.35 6.08 5.71
CA ILE A 92 2.78 5.72 5.62
C ILE A 92 3.27 5.23 6.98
N GLY A 93 2.90 5.89 8.08
CA GLY A 93 3.25 5.44 9.44
C GLY A 93 2.77 4.02 9.75
N HIS A 94 1.51 3.71 9.44
CA HIS A 94 0.96 2.36 9.64
C HIS A 94 1.62 1.32 8.73
N TYR A 95 1.90 1.69 7.48
CA TYR A 95 2.55 0.83 6.51
C TYR A 95 3.99 0.50 6.90
N VAL A 96 4.76 1.49 7.37
CA VAL A 96 6.12 1.30 7.91
C VAL A 96 6.10 0.44 9.17
N CYS A 97 5.15 0.67 10.08
CA CYS A 97 5.00 -0.15 11.29
C CYS A 97 4.72 -1.63 10.94
N LEU A 98 3.81 -1.89 9.99
CA LEU A 98 3.48 -3.24 9.55
C LEU A 98 4.68 -3.91 8.84
N THR A 99 5.41 -3.15 8.02
CA THR A 99 6.63 -3.63 7.36
C THR A 99 7.72 -3.96 8.38
N ALA A 100 7.92 -3.12 9.39
CA ALA A 100 8.88 -3.38 10.48
C ALA A 100 8.49 -4.62 11.30
N ALA A 101 7.20 -4.80 11.61
CA ALA A 101 6.69 -5.99 12.28
C ALA A 101 6.94 -7.27 11.45
N PHE A 102 6.72 -7.20 10.13
CA PHE A 102 7.02 -8.31 9.23
C PHE A 102 8.52 -8.64 9.20
N ILE A 103 9.39 -7.63 9.12
CA ILE A 103 10.84 -7.82 9.19
C ILE A 103 11.23 -8.49 10.51
N ALA A 104 10.68 -8.05 11.64
CA ALA A 104 10.95 -8.66 12.95
C ALA A 104 10.54 -10.14 13.00
N ILE A 105 9.39 -10.50 12.43
CA ILE A 105 8.96 -11.89 12.34
C ILE A 105 9.91 -12.69 11.46
N THR A 106 10.29 -12.18 10.28
CA THR A 106 11.26 -12.84 9.39
C THR A 106 12.65 -12.99 10.02
N PHE A 107 13.03 -12.11 10.94
CA PHE A 107 14.27 -12.27 11.68
C PHE A 107 14.16 -13.38 12.73
N MET A 108 13.03 -13.47 13.42
CA MET A 108 12.75 -14.54 14.37
C MET A 108 12.67 -15.93 13.70
N THR A 109 12.35 -16.00 12.41
CA THR A 109 12.29 -17.29 11.71
C THR A 109 13.61 -18.03 11.65
N ARG A 110 14.74 -17.31 11.71
CA ARG A 110 16.07 -17.92 11.80
C ARG A 110 16.31 -18.72 13.08
N PHE A 111 15.52 -18.48 14.13
CA PHE A 111 15.73 -19.08 15.45
C PHE A 111 14.68 -20.14 15.82
N LEU A 112 13.51 -20.16 15.17
CA LEU A 112 12.33 -20.90 15.65
C LEU A 112 11.84 -22.06 14.75
N ASP A 113 12.55 -22.36 13.66
CA ASP A 113 12.28 -23.48 12.73
C ASP A 113 10.76 -23.71 12.49
N LEU A 114 10.19 -24.84 12.91
CA LEU A 114 8.78 -25.19 12.64
C LEU A 114 7.76 -24.29 13.38
N ALA A 115 8.12 -23.69 14.52
CA ALA A 115 7.23 -22.81 15.29
C ALA A 115 6.92 -21.49 14.54
N VAL A 116 7.73 -21.16 13.54
CA VAL A 116 7.53 -20.02 12.64
C VAL A 116 6.20 -20.09 11.89
N ILE A 117 5.77 -21.29 11.49
CA ILE A 117 4.56 -21.46 10.70
C ILE A 117 3.34 -20.94 11.49
N LEU A 118 3.29 -21.23 12.80
CA LEU A 118 2.21 -20.74 13.68
C LEU A 118 2.26 -19.22 13.83
N ILE A 119 3.44 -18.62 13.93
CA ILE A 119 3.61 -17.16 14.03
C ILE A 119 3.18 -16.47 12.73
N ILE A 120 3.52 -17.04 11.57
CA ILE A 120 3.10 -16.51 10.27
C ILE A 120 1.58 -16.57 10.13
N VAL A 121 0.96 -17.68 10.52
CA VAL A 121 -0.50 -17.82 10.48
C VAL A 121 -1.17 -16.80 11.41
N ALA A 122 -0.69 -16.68 12.66
CA ALA A 122 -1.21 -15.71 13.62
C ALA A 122 -1.07 -14.26 13.11
N PHE A 123 0.10 -13.92 12.55
CA PHE A 123 0.33 -12.62 11.94
C PHE A 123 -0.56 -12.39 10.72
N GLY A 124 -0.79 -13.40 9.89
CA GLY A 124 -1.68 -13.32 8.73
C GLY A 124 -3.12 -12.95 9.13
N VAL A 125 -3.62 -13.49 10.24
CA VAL A 125 -4.94 -13.12 10.79
C VAL A 125 -4.97 -11.65 11.21
N ILE A 126 -3.95 -11.18 11.93
CA ILE A 126 -3.84 -9.79 12.39
C ILE A 126 -3.69 -8.83 11.20
N ALA A 127 -2.82 -9.17 10.24
CA ALA A 127 -2.59 -8.40 9.02
C ALA A 127 -3.86 -8.30 8.17
N CYS A 128 -4.65 -9.36 8.07
CA CYS A 128 -5.93 -9.34 7.38
C CYS A 128 -6.94 -8.38 8.04
N ARG A 129 -6.95 -8.29 9.39
CA ARG A 129 -7.75 -7.30 10.11
C ARG A 129 -7.24 -5.87 9.90
N LEU A 130 -5.93 -5.67 9.96
CA LEU A 130 -5.29 -4.38 9.66
C LEU A 130 -5.53 -3.95 8.21
N SER A 131 -5.65 -4.90 7.28
CA SER A 131 -5.99 -4.63 5.88
C SER A 131 -7.28 -3.85 5.70
N LEU A 132 -8.24 -4.00 6.62
CA LEU A 132 -9.52 -3.29 6.59
C LEU A 132 -9.41 -1.86 7.14
N VAL A 133 -8.35 -1.56 7.88
CA VAL A 133 -8.08 -0.22 8.44
C VAL A 133 -7.50 0.69 7.36
N PHE A 134 -6.69 0.18 6.42
CA PHE A 134 -6.09 0.97 5.33
C PHE A 134 -7.13 1.68 4.44
N PRO A 135 -8.24 1.06 3.99
CA PRO A 135 -9.34 1.75 3.33
C PRO A 135 -9.91 2.90 4.16
N ALA A 136 -10.13 2.69 5.47
CA ALA A 136 -10.71 3.70 6.36
C ALA A 136 -9.75 4.87 6.61
N ILE A 137 -8.44 4.60 6.69
CA ILE A 137 -7.39 5.62 6.77
C ILE A 137 -7.36 6.40 5.46
N ALA A 138 -7.39 5.74 4.31
CA ALA A 138 -7.34 6.40 3.00
C ALA A 138 -8.50 7.40 2.77
N ILE A 139 -9.65 7.16 3.41
CA ILE A 139 -10.83 8.03 3.45
C ILE A 139 -10.70 9.16 4.50
N GLY A 140 -9.76 9.09 5.44
CA GLY A 140 -9.60 10.06 6.53
C GLY A 140 -10.51 9.83 7.74
N LYS A 141 -11.32 8.76 7.72
CA LYS A 141 -12.33 8.45 8.73
C LYS A 141 -11.76 8.21 10.13
N GLY A 142 -10.50 7.76 10.21
CA GLY A 142 -9.79 7.49 11.47
C GLY A 142 -9.03 8.67 12.07
N ILE A 143 -9.00 9.84 11.39
CA ILE A 143 -8.10 10.96 11.73
C ILE A 143 -8.90 12.19 12.20
N GLY A 144 -10.22 12.05 12.41
CA GLY A 144 -11.08 13.16 12.80
C GLY A 144 -11.22 14.27 11.76
N ILE A 145 -10.76 14.05 10.52
CA ILE A 145 -10.90 15.01 9.42
C ILE A 145 -12.22 14.71 8.70
N TYR A 146 -13.31 14.87 9.44
CA TYR A 146 -14.54 15.41 8.88
C TYR A 146 -14.52 16.89 9.27
N THR A 147 -14.10 17.74 8.34
CA THR A 147 -14.59 19.11 8.29
C THR A 147 -15.45 19.16 7.05
N ASP A 148 -16.76 19.07 7.28
CA ASP A 148 -17.90 19.38 6.41
C ASP A 148 -17.99 18.68 5.04
#